data_AF-A0A1A3F8Q6-F1
#
_entry.id   AF-A0A1A3F8Q6-F1
#
_cell.length_a   1.000
_cell.length_b   1.000
_cell.length_c   1.000
_cell.angle_alpha   90.00
_cell.angle_beta   90.00
_cell.angle_gamma   90.00
#
_symmetry.space_group_name_H-M   'P 1'
#
loop_
_entity.id
_entity.type
_entity.pdbx_description
1 polymer ?
#
loop_
_entity_poly.entity_id
_entity_poly.type
_entity_poly.pdbx_seq_one_letter_code
_entity_poly.pdbx_strand_id
1 'polypeptide(L)'
;MSVWDGILDGVREDLEARRRRTSLAELEARVADTPPTLDPLPRFRSSWLMITGEVKRKSPSKGALADVLDSAALRLSTGPAEFTRSTF
;
A
#
# COMPACT_ATOMS: atom_id res chain seq x y z
N MET A 1 15.66 19.18 -12.87
CA MET A 1 15.28 17.91 -12.25
C MET A 1 13.90 17.52 -12.72
N SER A 2 13.72 16.25 -13.09
CA SER A 2 12.42 15.69 -13.42
C SER A 2 11.60 15.39 -12.15
N VAL A 3 10.30 15.15 -12.30
CA VAL A 3 9.44 14.64 -11.21
C VAL A 3 9.99 13.31 -10.67
N TRP A 4 10.57 12.48 -11.54
CA TRP A 4 11.20 11.23 -11.16
C TRP A 4 12.43 11.44 -10.25
N ASP A 5 13.32 12.36 -10.62
CA ASP A 5 14.50 12.67 -9.80
C ASP A 5 14.10 13.17 -8.41
N GLY A 6 13.09 14.05 -8.35
CA GLY A 6 12.57 14.56 -7.08
C GLY A 6 11.95 13.47 -6.19
N ILE A 7 11.32 12.44 -6.77
CA ILE A 7 10.83 11.28 -6.01
C ILE A 7 11.99 10.49 -5.44
N LEU A 8 13.04 10.23 -6.23
CA LEU A 8 14.19 9.45 -5.78
C LEU A 8 14.94 10.15 -4.65
N ASP A 9 15.14 11.46 -4.77
CA ASP A 9 15.84 12.23 -3.74
C ASP A 9 15.03 12.29 -2.45
N GLY A 10 13.72 12.55 -2.53
CA GLY A 10 12.83 12.50 -1.37
C GLY A 10 12.80 11.12 -0.69
N VAL A 11 12.80 10.02 -1.47
CA VAL A 11 12.87 8.66 -0.92
C VAL A 11 14.18 8.42 -0.16
N ARG A 12 15.32 8.89 -0.67
CA ARG A 12 16.61 8.74 0.00
C ARG A 12 16.66 9.51 1.31
N GLU A 13 16.17 10.75 1.31
CA GLU A 13 16.08 11.58 2.52
C GLU A 13 15.21 10.93 3.60
N ASP A 14 14.02 10.46 3.20
CA ASP A 14 13.09 9.75 4.08
C ASP A 14 13.69 8.46 4.65
N LEU A 15 14.39 7.68 3.81
CA LEU A 15 15.03 6.43 4.21
C LEU A 15 16.10 6.69 5.26
N GLU A 16 16.98 7.66 5.03
CA GLU A 16 18.05 8.01 5.98
C GLU A 16 17.46 8.53 7.31
N ALA A 17 16.40 9.32 7.26
CA ALA A 17 15.69 9.76 8.46
C ALA A 17 15.02 8.61 9.23
N ARG A 18 14.55 7.56 8.54
CA ARG A 18 13.97 6.36 9.19
C ARG A 18 15.04 5.45 9.78
N ARG A 19 16.15 5.23 9.07
CA ARG A 19 17.30 4.43 9.54
C ARG A 19 17.92 4.99 10.83
N ARG A 20 17.97 6.31 10.97
CA ARG A 20 18.41 6.97 12.22
C ARG A 20 17.48 6.72 13.41
N ARG A 21 16.19 6.45 13.17
CA ARG A 21 15.17 6.25 14.21
C ARG A 21 14.95 4.78 14.56
N THR A 22 15.17 3.87 13.61
CA THR A 22 14.97 2.44 13.79
C THR A 22 16.05 1.71 13.03
N SER A 23 16.89 0.98 13.77
CA SER A 23 17.95 0.19 13.17
C SER A 23 17.37 -0.99 12.37
N LEU A 24 18.16 -1.54 11.43
CA LEU A 24 17.73 -2.71 10.68
C LEU A 24 17.47 -3.91 11.60
N ALA A 25 18.36 -4.16 12.57
CA ALA A 25 18.20 -5.26 13.52
C ALA A 25 16.93 -5.13 14.36
N GLU A 26 16.59 -3.92 14.80
CA GLU A 26 15.34 -3.66 15.52
C GLU A 26 14.12 -3.88 14.62
N LEU A 27 14.18 -3.47 13.36
CA LEU A 27 13.10 -3.71 12.39
C LEU A 27 12.92 -5.22 12.15
N GLU A 28 14.01 -5.96 11.97
CA GLU A 28 13.97 -7.43 11.78
C GLU A 28 13.35 -8.14 12.98
N ALA A 29 13.73 -7.75 14.21
CA ALA A 29 13.13 -8.28 15.42
C ALA A 29 11.62 -8.02 15.48
N ARG A 30 11.18 -6.79 15.18
CA ARG A 30 9.74 -6.45 15.14
C ARG A 30 8.99 -7.24 14.07
N VAL A 31 9.60 -7.47 12.91
CA VAL A 31 9.00 -8.24 11.82
C VAL A 31 8.85 -9.71 12.19
N ALA A 32 9.81 -10.29 12.92
CA ALA A 32 9.75 -11.68 13.38
C ALA A 32 8.53 -11.97 14.26
N ASP A 33 8.05 -10.95 14.99
CA ASP A 33 6.85 -11.04 15.84
C ASP A 33 5.52 -10.77 15.10
N THR A 34 5.56 -10.47 13.79
CA THR A 34 4.34 -10.20 13.02
C THR A 34 3.68 -11.49 12.50
N PRO A 35 2.34 -11.50 12.33
CA PRO A 35 1.65 -12.62 11.70
C PRO A 35 2.19 -12.91 10.29
N PRO A 36 2.08 -14.17 9.81
CA PRO A 36 2.50 -14.52 8.45
C PRO A 36 1.86 -13.63 7.38
N THR A 37 2.62 -13.33 6.34
CA THR A 37 2.12 -12.57 5.19
C THR A 37 1.03 -13.34 4.44
N LEU A 38 0.04 -12.62 3.93
CA LEU A 38 -0.96 -13.20 3.03
C LEU A 38 -0.35 -13.48 1.66
N ASP A 39 -0.61 -14.65 1.08
CA ASP A 39 -0.18 -14.98 -0.29
C ASP A 39 -1.19 -14.40 -1.31
N PRO A 40 -0.80 -13.40 -2.12
CA PRO A 40 -1.70 -12.81 -3.09
C PRO A 40 -1.84 -13.64 -4.38
N LEU A 41 -0.91 -14.57 -4.65
CA LEU A 41 -0.80 -15.24 -5.95
C LEU A 41 -2.01 -16.10 -6.30
N PRO A 42 -2.66 -16.85 -5.38
CA PRO A 42 -3.87 -17.60 -5.71
C PRO A 42 -4.99 -16.72 -6.25
N ARG A 43 -5.14 -15.51 -5.70
CA ARG A 43 -6.17 -14.55 -6.13
C ARG A 43 -5.79 -13.94 -7.49
N PHE A 44 -4.54 -13.49 -7.63
CA PHE A 44 -4.05 -12.89 -8.89
C PHE A 44 -4.01 -13.86 -10.07
N ARG A 45 -3.91 -15.17 -9.81
CA ARG A 45 -3.94 -16.22 -10.85
C ARG A 45 -5.34 -16.78 -11.11
N SER A 46 -6.37 -16.27 -10.45
CA SER A 46 -7.73 -16.74 -10.68
C SER A 46 -8.21 -16.38 -12.10
N SER A 47 -9.17 -17.15 -12.61
CA SER A 47 -9.80 -16.89 -13.91
C SER A 47 -10.76 -15.69 -13.91
N TRP A 48 -10.90 -15.01 -12.77
CA TRP A 48 -11.84 -13.89 -12.58
C TRP A 48 -11.12 -12.55 -12.63
N LEU A 49 -11.87 -11.48 -12.90
CA LEU A 49 -11.35 -10.13 -12.82
C LEU A 49 -10.90 -9.83 -11.38
N MET A 50 -9.64 -9.45 -11.25
CA MET A 50 -9.04 -9.05 -9.98
C MET A 50 -8.90 -7.54 -9.92
N ILE A 51 -9.48 -6.94 -8.88
CA ILE A 51 -9.39 -5.50 -8.62
C ILE A 51 -8.52 -5.27 -7.39
N THR A 52 -7.48 -4.44 -7.55
CA THR A 52 -6.69 -3.91 -6.44
C THR A 52 -7.10 -2.47 -6.18
N GLY A 53 -7.77 -2.22 -5.05
CA GLY A 53 -8.11 -0.87 -4.63
C GLY A 53 -6.88 -0.15 -4.09
N GLU A 54 -6.47 0.95 -4.73
CA GLU A 54 -5.42 1.84 -4.22
C GLU A 54 -6.04 2.94 -3.35
N VAL A 55 -5.58 3.07 -2.10
CA VAL A 55 -5.90 4.22 -1.25
C VAL A 55 -4.78 5.25 -1.40
N LYS A 56 -5.07 6.37 -2.09
CA LYS A 56 -4.08 7.41 -2.40
C LYS A 56 -4.61 8.81 -2.10
N ARG A 57 -3.88 9.58 -1.30
CA ARG A 57 -4.26 10.96 -0.94
C ARG A 57 -3.92 11.98 -2.03
N LYS A 58 -2.74 11.87 -2.65
CA LYS A 58 -2.21 12.85 -3.61
C LYS A 58 -1.41 12.15 -4.71
N SER A 59 -1.37 12.71 -5.91
CA SER A 59 -0.38 12.34 -6.94
C SER A 59 0.33 13.57 -7.53
N PRO A 60 1.54 13.41 -8.09
CA PRO A 60 2.22 14.51 -8.77
C PRO A 60 1.43 15.09 -9.95
N SER A 61 0.70 14.26 -10.69
CA SER A 61 -0.04 14.67 -11.89
C SER A 61 -1.41 15.27 -11.63
N LYS A 62 -2.07 14.91 -10.51
CA LYS A 62 -3.45 15.33 -10.21
C LYS A 62 -3.61 16.12 -8.92
N GLY A 63 -2.55 16.32 -8.15
CA GLY A 63 -2.67 16.98 -6.85
C GLY A 63 -3.48 16.13 -5.87
N ALA A 64 -4.31 16.77 -5.04
CA ALA A 64 -5.15 16.08 -4.06
C ALA A 64 -6.21 15.22 -4.77
N LEU A 65 -6.42 14.00 -4.28
CA LEU A 65 -7.30 13.00 -4.90
C LEU A 65 -8.54 12.66 -4.07
N ALA A 66 -8.52 12.93 -2.77
CA ALA A 66 -9.63 12.64 -1.87
C ALA A 66 -9.65 13.61 -0.70
N ASP A 67 -10.86 14.00 -0.28
CA ASP A 67 -11.09 14.80 0.92
C ASP A 67 -11.16 13.93 2.19
N VAL A 68 -11.49 12.65 2.04
CA VAL A 68 -11.48 11.67 3.13
C VAL A 68 -10.04 11.31 3.49
N LEU A 69 -9.63 11.69 4.71
CA LEU A 69 -8.28 11.45 5.24
C LEU A 69 -8.13 10.08 5.93
N ASP A 70 -9.23 9.42 6.27
CA ASP A 70 -9.21 8.16 7.01
C ASP A 70 -9.03 6.95 6.07
N SER A 71 -7.81 6.40 6.07
CA SER A 71 -7.47 5.22 5.30
C SER A 71 -8.15 3.94 5.80
N ALA A 72 -8.54 3.86 7.08
CA ALA A 72 -9.25 2.70 7.62
C ALA A 72 -10.69 2.66 7.13
N ALA A 73 -11.38 3.80 7.14
CA ALA A 73 -12.72 3.93 6.57
C ALA A 73 -12.76 3.58 5.07
N LEU A 74 -11.76 4.04 4.29
CA LEU A 74 -11.63 3.70 2.87
C LEU A 74 -11.36 2.21 2.64
N ARG A 75 -10.65 1.53 3.54
CA ARG A 75 -10.42 0.09 3.44
C ARG A 75 -11.69 -0.72 3.62
N LEU A 76 -12.59 -0.27 4.50
CA LEU A 76 -13.89 -0.93 4.75
C LEU A 76 -14.85 -0.77 3.56
N SER A 77 -14.91 0.43 2.95
CA SER A 77 -15.74 0.65 1.76
C SER A 77 -15.24 -0.09 0.52
N THR A 78 -13.94 -0.38 0.47
CA THR A 78 -13.28 -1.18 -0.57
C THR A 78 -12.91 -2.59 -0.08
N GLY A 79 -13.74 -3.17 0.80
CA GLY A 79 -13.53 -4.47 1.46
C GLY A 79 -13.05 -5.58 0.52
N PRO A 80 -12.56 -6.73 1.02
CA PRO A 80 -12.19 -7.83 0.14
C PRO A 80 -13.40 -8.12 -0.75
N ALA A 81 -13.24 -7.93 -2.06
CA ALA A 81 -14.30 -8.22 -3.01
C ALA A 81 -14.55 -9.73 -2.95
N GLU A 82 -15.43 -10.14 -2.05
CA GLU A 82 -16.19 -11.36 -2.19
C GLU A 82 -17.30 -11.01 -3.18
N PHE A 83 -16.97 -11.09 -4.47
CA PHE A 83 -18.00 -11.37 -5.45
C PHE A 83 -18.54 -12.77 -5.11
N THR A 84 -19.44 -12.84 -4.15
CA THR A 84 -20.22 -14.04 -3.87
C THR A 84 -20.90 -14.43 -5.16
N ARG A 85 -20.71 -15.70 -5.56
CA ARG A 85 -21.38 -16.35 -6.70
C ARG A 85 -22.88 -16.04 -6.67
N SER A 86 -23.31 -14.96 -7.31
CA SER A 86 -24.69 -14.81 -7.70
C SER A 86 -24.80 -15.47 -9.06
N THR A 87 -25.34 -16.67 -9.05
CA THR A 87 -25.74 -17.43 -10.24
C THR A 87 -26.56 -16.52 -11.15
N PHE A 88 -26.18 -16.44 -12.43
CA PHE A 88 -27.12 -16.07 -13.49
C PHE A 88 -28.14 -17.20 -13.66
#